data_AF-A0A7K8H1Q9-F1
#
_entry.id   AF-A0A7K8H1Q9-F1
#
_cell.length_a   1.000
_cell.length_b   1.000
_cell.length_c   1.000
_cell.angle_alpha   90.00
_cell.angle_beta   90.00
_cell.angle_gamma   90.00
#
_symmetry.space_group_name_H-M   'P 1'
#
loop_
_entity.id
_entity.type
_entity.pdbx_description
1 polymer ?
#
loop_
_entity_poly.entity_id
_entity_poly.type
_entity_poly.pdbx_seq_one_letter_code
_entity_poly.pdbx_strand_id
1 'polypeptide(L)'
;QLILFGLSNQLVVAFKEDNTVAFKHLFLKGYEDGADDTHAVYTRGDLLEHLAYALEKYLAVPNETLGRYAYGGAGLRLCQRFFRRGDIEPGNDTFDIDPAV
;
A
#
# COMPACT_ATOMS: atom_id res chain seq x y z
N GLN A 1 -31.65 -12.92 18.43
CA GLN A 1 -30.42 -12.17 18.81
C GLN A 1 -29.30 -12.30 17.79
N LEU A 2 -28.98 -13.51 17.29
CA LEU A 2 -27.88 -13.70 16.33
C LEU A 2 -28.04 -12.96 14.98
N ILE A 3 -29.27 -12.85 14.46
CA ILE A 3 -29.53 -12.21 13.14
C ILE A 3 -29.18 -10.70 13.17
N LEU A 4 -29.63 -9.95 14.18
CA LEU A 4 -29.31 -8.53 14.31
C LEU A 4 -27.81 -8.28 14.50
N PHE A 5 -27.15 -9.14 15.28
CA PHE A 5 -25.70 -9.10 15.46
C PHE A 5 -24.96 -9.39 14.14
N GLY A 6 -25.41 -10.40 13.39
CA GLY A 6 -24.86 -10.76 12.09
C GLY A 6 -24.99 -9.63 11.06
N LEU A 7 -26.15 -8.99 10.98
CA LEU A 7 -26.38 -7.84 10.09
C LEU A 7 -25.46 -6.66 10.41
N SER A 8 -25.28 -6.35 11.70
CA SER A 8 -24.37 -5.29 12.13
C SER A 8 -22.93 -5.58 11.73
N ASN A 9 -22.45 -6.80 12.00
CA ASN A 9 -21.09 -7.19 11.64
C ASN A 9 -20.88 -7.22 10.12
N GLN A 10 -21.86 -7.70 9.36
CA GLN A 10 -21.80 -7.72 7.91
C GLN A 10 -21.68 -6.31 7.33
N LEU A 11 -22.38 -5.32 7.88
CA LEU A 11 -22.24 -3.92 7.46
C LEU A 11 -20.85 -3.36 7.74
N VAL A 12 -20.25 -3.67 8.90
CA VAL A 12 -18.89 -3.23 9.24
C VAL A 12 -17.86 -3.89 8.31
N VAL A 13 -18.03 -5.18 8.00
CA VAL A 13 -17.17 -5.91 7.07
C VAL A 13 -17.28 -5.32 5.67
N ALA A 14 -18.49 -5.16 5.15
CA ALA A 14 -18.72 -4.56 3.84
C ALA A 14 -18.12 -3.15 3.75
N PHE A 15 -18.36 -2.30 4.76
CA PHE A 15 -17.76 -0.97 4.82
C PHE A 15 -16.23 -1.03 4.77
N LYS A 16 -15.60 -1.95 5.51
CA LYS A 16 -14.15 -2.11 5.50
C LYS A 16 -13.64 -2.58 4.13
N GLU A 17 -14.30 -3.57 3.54
CA GLU A 17 -13.92 -4.15 2.24
C GLU A 17 -14.04 -3.12 1.13
N ASP A 18 -15.18 -2.43 1.03
CA ASP A 18 -15.43 -1.39 0.02
C ASP A 18 -14.40 -0.26 0.12
N ASN A 19 -14.10 0.22 1.33
CA ASN A 19 -13.08 1.26 1.53
C ASN A 19 -11.68 0.75 1.19
N THR A 20 -11.37 -0.52 1.47
CA THR A 20 -10.07 -1.10 1.13
C THR A 20 -9.89 -1.18 -0.39
N VAL A 21 -10.93 -1.61 -1.12
CA VAL A 21 -10.92 -1.63 -2.60
C VAL A 21 -10.77 -0.22 -3.16
N ALA A 22 -11.53 0.76 -2.64
CA ALA A 22 -11.42 2.15 -3.06
C ALA A 22 -10.00 2.71 -2.85
N PHE A 23 -9.34 2.39 -1.73
CA PHE A 23 -7.96 2.80 -1.47
C PHE A 23 -6.94 2.14 -2.40
N LYS A 24 -7.14 0.89 -2.82
CA LYS A 24 -6.28 0.26 -3.83
C LYS A 24 -6.35 1.02 -5.15
N HIS A 25 -7.55 1.28 -5.65
CA HIS A 25 -7.76 2.08 -6.87
C HIS A 25 -7.23 3.50 -6.76
N LEU A 26 -7.27 4.10 -5.56
CA LEU A 26 -6.79 5.46 -5.35
C LEU A 26 -5.26 5.56 -5.28
N PHE A 27 -4.60 4.67 -4.54
CA PHE A 27 -3.18 4.82 -4.19
C PHE A 27 -2.24 3.89 -4.97
N LEU A 28 -2.73 2.79 -5.55
CA LEU A 28 -1.93 1.89 -6.38
C LEU A 28 -2.12 2.25 -7.85
N LYS A 29 -1.05 2.76 -8.46
CA LYS A 29 -1.08 3.15 -9.87
C LYS A 29 -1.33 1.92 -10.76
N GLY A 30 -2.37 1.98 -11.59
CA GLY A 30 -2.69 0.90 -12.53
C GLY A 30 -3.19 -0.39 -11.87
N TYR A 31 -3.73 -0.31 -10.66
CA TYR A 31 -4.40 -1.45 -10.03
C TYR A 31 -5.68 -1.83 -10.79
N GLU A 32 -5.90 -3.14 -10.93
CA GLU A 32 -7.10 -3.72 -11.53
C GLU A 32 -7.70 -4.75 -10.56
N ASP A 33 -9.04 -4.91 -10.59
CA ASP A 33 -9.72 -5.83 -9.70
C ASP A 33 -9.26 -7.28 -9.94
N GLY A 34 -8.91 -7.98 -8.86
CA GLY A 34 -8.38 -9.34 -8.90
C GLY A 34 -6.86 -9.44 -9.04
N ALA A 35 -6.15 -8.31 -9.11
CA ALA A 35 -4.68 -8.27 -9.17
C ALA A 35 -3.98 -8.29 -7.81
N ASP A 36 -4.71 -8.55 -6.71
CA ASP A 36 -4.19 -8.41 -5.33
C ASP A 36 -2.88 -9.16 -5.07
N ASP A 37 -2.75 -10.37 -5.62
CA ASP A 37 -1.57 -11.22 -5.42
C ASP A 37 -0.54 -11.10 -6.57
N THR A 38 -0.87 -10.37 -7.64
CA THR A 38 -0.10 -10.34 -8.89
C THR A 38 0.40 -8.96 -9.28
N HIS A 39 -0.12 -7.89 -8.67
CA HIS A 39 0.30 -6.52 -8.94
C HIS A 39 1.71 -6.29 -8.39
N ALA A 40 2.69 -6.19 -9.29
CA ALA A 40 4.09 -6.01 -8.96
C ALA A 40 4.77 -5.05 -9.95
N VAL A 41 5.84 -4.43 -9.47
CA VAL A 41 6.66 -3.47 -10.23
C VAL A 41 8.05 -4.07 -10.45
N TYR A 42 8.53 -4.02 -11.69
CA TYR A 42 9.74 -4.75 -12.11
C TYR A 42 10.93 -3.85 -12.46
N THR A 43 10.74 -2.53 -12.46
CA THR A 43 11.83 -1.59 -12.72
C THR A 43 11.96 -0.55 -11.61
N ARG A 44 13.18 -0.02 -11.46
CA ARG A 44 13.45 1.07 -10.51
C ARG A 44 12.68 2.35 -10.86
N GLY A 45 12.54 2.64 -12.16
CA GLY A 45 11.82 3.82 -12.64
C GLY A 45 10.36 3.76 -12.24
N ASP A 46 9.71 2.64 -12.55
CA ASP A 46 8.31 2.40 -12.20
C ASP A 46 8.12 2.44 -10.67
N LEU A 47 9.05 1.89 -9.88
CA LEU A 47 8.94 1.92 -8.41
C LEU A 47 8.90 3.37 -7.88
N LEU A 48 9.79 4.23 -8.38
CA LEU A 48 9.81 5.64 -7.98
C LEU A 48 8.54 6.36 -8.44
N GLU A 49 8.03 6.03 -9.62
CA GLU A 49 6.79 6.59 -10.15
C GLU A 49 5.57 6.18 -9.32
N HIS A 50 5.47 4.91 -8.91
CA HIS A 50 4.37 4.43 -8.05
C HIS A 50 4.42 5.07 -6.66
N LEU A 51 5.62 5.26 -6.09
CA LEU A 51 5.78 5.98 -4.82
C LEU A 51 5.34 7.44 -4.95
N ALA A 52 5.78 8.14 -5.99
CA ALA A 52 5.36 9.52 -6.25
C ALA A 52 3.84 9.63 -6.43
N TYR A 53 3.26 8.74 -7.23
CA TYR A 53 1.80 8.67 -7.43
C TYR A 53 1.03 8.52 -6.11
N ALA A 54 1.46 7.59 -5.24
CA ALA A 54 0.81 7.39 -3.95
C ALA A 54 0.89 8.64 -3.04
N LEU A 55 2.03 9.35 -3.06
CA LEU A 55 2.20 10.61 -2.33
C LEU A 55 1.29 11.72 -2.85
N GLU A 56 1.25 11.90 -4.18
CA GLU A 56 0.39 12.89 -4.83
C GLU A 56 -1.08 12.61 -4.52
N LYS A 57 -1.51 11.35 -4.63
CA LYS A 57 -2.88 10.94 -4.31
C LYS A 57 -3.21 11.13 -2.84
N TYR A 58 -2.26 10.85 -1.94
CA TYR A 58 -2.45 11.13 -0.51
C TYR A 58 -2.72 12.60 -0.26
N LEU A 59 -1.96 13.51 -0.88
CA LEU A 59 -2.16 14.97 -0.73
C LEU A 59 -3.46 15.47 -1.38
N ALA A 60 -3.94 14.79 -2.42
CA ALA A 60 -5.15 15.14 -3.15
C ALA A 60 -6.45 14.57 -2.55
N VAL A 61 -6.37 13.69 -1.53
CA VAL A 61 -7.53 12.99 -0.94
C VAL A 61 -8.75 13.91 -0.70
N PRO A 62 -8.64 15.08 -0.02
CA PRO A 62 -9.79 15.92 0.29
C PRO A 62 -10.57 16.42 -0.94
N ASN A 63 -9.93 16.44 -2.11
CA ASN A 63 -10.47 17.03 -3.33
C ASN A 63 -10.88 15.98 -4.38
N GLU A 64 -10.21 14.81 -4.40
CA GLU A 64 -10.41 13.79 -5.45
C GLU A 64 -11.30 12.61 -5.02
N THR A 65 -11.46 12.35 -3.72
CA THR A 65 -12.20 11.16 -3.27
C THR A 65 -13.71 11.41 -3.21
N LEU A 66 -14.49 10.41 -3.62
CA LEU A 66 -15.95 10.39 -3.44
C LEU A 66 -16.34 10.20 -1.96
N GLY A 67 -15.51 9.47 -1.20
CA GLY A 67 -15.69 9.27 0.24
C GLY A 67 -15.20 10.46 1.06
N ARG A 68 -15.68 10.58 2.30
CA ARG A 68 -15.22 11.61 3.24
C ARG A 68 -14.10 11.07 4.12
N TYR A 69 -12.87 11.31 3.73
CA TYR A 69 -11.68 10.92 4.48
C TYR A 69 -11.00 12.12 5.12
N ALA A 70 -10.46 11.94 6.32
CA ALA A 70 -9.70 12.94 7.04
C ALA A 70 -8.38 12.33 7.51
N TYR A 71 -7.32 13.14 7.54
CA TYR A 71 -6.02 12.68 8.00
C TYR A 71 -5.98 12.53 9.52
N GLY A 72 -5.33 11.47 9.98
CA GLY A 72 -4.97 11.29 11.39
C GLY A 72 -3.69 12.06 11.76
N GLY A 73 -3.40 12.14 13.06
CA GLY A 73 -2.41 13.07 13.61
C GLY A 73 -1.03 13.10 12.94
N ALA A 74 -0.32 11.98 12.85
CA ALA A 74 1.09 11.96 12.40
C ALA A 74 1.29 12.09 10.87
N GLY A 75 0.22 12.24 10.09
CA GLY A 75 0.30 12.30 8.63
C GLY A 75 0.78 11.00 7.98
N LEU A 76 1.35 11.10 6.78
CA LEU A 76 1.90 9.98 6.03
C LEU A 76 3.37 9.74 6.40
N ARG A 77 3.74 8.47 6.60
CA ARG A 77 5.12 8.05 6.84
C ARG A 77 5.56 7.06 5.77
N LEU A 78 6.58 7.42 5.01
CA LEU A 78 7.27 6.48 4.11
C LEU A 78 8.47 5.88 4.84
N CYS A 79 8.47 4.56 5.01
CA CYS A 79 9.53 3.85 5.70
C CYS A 79 10.31 3.00 4.69
N GLN A 80 11.64 3.17 4.67
CA GLN A 80 12.53 2.27 3.94
C GLN A 80 13.08 1.24 4.90
N ARG A 81 13.03 -0.04 4.53
CA ARG A 81 13.65 -1.14 5.27
C ARG A 81 14.66 -1.82 4.36
N PHE A 82 15.90 -1.93 4.83
CA PHE A 82 17.02 -2.53 4.10
C PHE A 82 17.92 -3.24 5.10
N PHE A 83 18.69 -4.23 4.64
CA PHE A 83 19.66 -4.90 5.49
C PHE A 83 20.70 -3.92 6.02
N ARG A 84 21.03 -4.04 7.31
CA ARG A 84 22.03 -3.20 7.99
C ARG A 84 23.36 -3.22 7.27
N ARG A 85 23.72 -4.38 6.71
CA ARG A 85 24.82 -4.55 5.77
C ARG A 85 24.38 -5.53 4.70
N GLY A 86 24.61 -5.20 3.44
CA GLY A 86 24.33 -6.06 2.31
C GLY A 86 25.31 -5.73 1.19
N ASP A 87 26.47 -6.36 1.24
CA ASP A 87 27.44 -6.35 0.17
C ASP A 87 27.22 -7.61 -0.67
N ILE A 88 26.88 -7.45 -1.94
CA ILE A 88 26.52 -8.56 -2.83
C ILE A 88 27.25 -8.32 -4.14
N GLU A 89 28.26 -9.14 -4.41
CA GLU A 89 29.06 -9.11 -5.64
C GLU A 89 28.82 -10.40 -6.45
N PRO A 90 27.75 -10.46 -7.25
CA PRO A 90 27.41 -11.67 -8.00
C PRO A 90 28.45 -12.01 -9.06
N GLY A 91 29.25 -11.05 -9.55
CA GLY A 91 30.34 -11.32 -10.49
C GLY A 91 31.51 -12.10 -9.89
N ASN A 92 31.65 -12.06 -8.56
CA ASN A 92 32.70 -12.75 -7.79
C ASN A 92 32.15 -13.91 -6.94
N ASP A 93 30.87 -14.27 -7.11
CA ASP A 93 30.16 -15.29 -6.30
C ASP A 93 30.25 -15.05 -4.77
N THR A 94 30.31 -13.79 -4.32
CA THR A 94 30.48 -13.44 -2.88
C THR A 94 29.39 -12.51 -2.37
N PHE A 95 29.09 -12.64 -1.08
CA PHE A 95 28.19 -11.74 -0.35
C PHE A 95 28.55 -11.66 1.14
N ASP A 96 28.34 -10.50 1.76
CA ASP A 96 28.37 -10.26 3.22
C ASP A 96 27.08 -9.55 3.64
N ILE A 97 26.26 -10.22 4.46
CA ILE A 97 24.94 -9.72 4.85
C ILE A 97 24.81 -9.75 6.37
N ASP A 98 24.50 -8.58 6.94
CA ASP A 98 23.94 -8.46 8.29
C ASP A 98 22.41 -8.32 8.14
N PRO A 99 21.64 -9.37 8.50
CA PRO A 99 20.21 -9.41 8.25
C PRO A 99 19.39 -8.51 9.18
N ALA A 100 20.03 -7.81 10.14
CA ALA A 100 19.35 -6.81 10.94
C ALA A 100 18.74 -5.72 10.04
N VAL A 101 17.59 -5.17 10.46
CA VAL A 101 16.80 -4.16 9.73
C VAL A 101 16.64 -2.91 10.60
#